data_AF-A0A935V7U1-F1
#
_entry.id   AF-A0A935V7U1-F1
#
_cell.length_a   1.000
_cell.length_b   1.000
_cell.length_c   1.000
_cell.angle_alpha   90.00
_cell.angle_beta   90.00
_cell.angle_gamma   90.00
#
_symmetry.space_group_name_H-M   'P 1'
#
loop_
_entity.id
_entity.type
_entity.pdbx_description
1 polymer ?
#
loop_
_entity_poly.entity_id
_entity_poly.type
_entity_poly.pdbx_seq_one_letter_code
_entity_poly.pdbx_strand_id
1 'polypeptide(L)'
;MTNHHPARKAVPFLGCNLLALALACWPAGVRAEMDADGTPPVRPDYYDVESAPRFERRALMHASLYTKSGDFVNAARILEEHLRDHPDQDHPLVRLHLAQNQADAGNGAAARDNYRRAVEMQPALERAWFGLADAAYDLAEYAVAADAFERGYAVDPARPVDVLYYAAASWLMAERPEEAVRVLERLTTDPAQPPQLRWVQAYLAAATRLEKPELAAHALQHLLDANPEDADAWYLRYQYDAARRDFQAAAVALRVVGLLRPLSPAEEKQMGDLLLAAGVAQLASEHYRRGLSPEATPAEVERLASALVAAHETEQALDVLKAALERAPTTRLWSLAGDVHYLREEYAAALDAFARVAADGDESGRAWLMQGYCALELGRRDQALELLARAAGFPEQQDMAQRLIQRAQKLRAG
;
A
#
# COMPACT_ATOMS: atom_id res chain seq x y z
N MET A 1 -43.88 22.89 -32.88
CA MET A 1 -43.24 21.89 -33.76
C MET A 1 -42.26 21.11 -32.92
N THR A 2 -42.62 19.86 -32.69
CA THR A 2 -41.85 18.79 -32.06
C THR A 2 -40.63 18.41 -32.92
N ASN A 3 -39.49 18.12 -32.28
CA ASN A 3 -38.59 16.99 -32.58
C ASN A 3 -37.38 17.04 -31.64
N HIS A 4 -37.29 16.14 -30.68
CA HIS A 4 -36.70 14.79 -30.78
C HIS A 4 -35.19 14.79 -30.47
N HIS A 5 -34.88 14.66 -29.18
CA HIS A 5 -33.62 14.09 -28.72
C HIS A 5 -33.72 12.55 -28.70
N PRO A 6 -32.73 11.82 -29.23
CA PRO A 6 -32.75 10.37 -29.21
C PRO A 6 -32.51 9.86 -27.78
N ALA A 7 -33.37 8.93 -27.37
CA ALA A 7 -33.29 8.19 -26.13
C ALA A 7 -31.91 7.54 -25.94
N ARG A 8 -31.21 7.92 -24.86
CA ARG A 8 -30.11 7.11 -24.33
C ARG A 8 -30.71 5.77 -23.90
N LYS A 9 -30.29 4.70 -24.58
CA LYS A 9 -30.59 3.32 -24.19
C LYS A 9 -30.15 3.13 -22.74
N ALA A 10 -31.10 2.80 -21.88
CA ALA A 10 -30.82 2.35 -20.52
C ALA A 10 -29.93 1.11 -20.62
N VAL A 11 -28.72 1.21 -20.09
CA VAL A 11 -27.90 0.05 -19.75
C VAL A 11 -28.64 -0.64 -18.61
N PRO A 12 -28.98 -1.93 -18.71
CA PRO A 12 -29.66 -2.61 -17.61
C PRO A 12 -28.71 -2.62 -16.43
N PHE A 13 -29.12 -1.94 -15.35
CA PHE A 13 -28.62 -2.19 -14.01
C PHE A 13 -28.79 -3.69 -13.79
N LEU A 14 -27.68 -4.43 -13.83
CA LEU A 14 -27.58 -5.73 -13.18
C LEU A 14 -27.68 -5.44 -11.69
N GLY A 15 -28.93 -5.30 -11.23
CA GLY A 15 -29.28 -5.27 -9.83
C GLY A 15 -28.62 -6.47 -9.20
N CYS A 16 -27.61 -6.18 -8.38
CA CYS A 16 -26.89 -7.14 -7.60
C CYS A 16 -27.89 -8.05 -6.89
N ASN A 17 -27.91 -9.31 -7.27
CA ASN A 17 -28.56 -10.37 -6.51
C ASN A 17 -27.67 -10.73 -5.28
N LEU A 18 -27.11 -9.71 -4.61
CA LEU A 18 -26.26 -9.83 -3.42
C LEU A 18 -27.08 -10.21 -2.18
N LEU A 19 -28.38 -9.87 -2.16
CA LEU A 19 -29.36 -10.36 -1.17
C LEU A 19 -29.46 -11.89 -1.15
N ALA A 20 -29.32 -12.55 -2.31
CA ALA A 20 -29.43 -14.00 -2.40
C ALA A 20 -28.18 -14.75 -1.89
N LEU A 21 -26.99 -14.13 -1.96
CA LEU A 21 -25.75 -14.70 -1.45
C LEU A 21 -25.58 -14.50 0.06
N ALA A 22 -26.14 -13.43 0.64
CA ALA A 22 -26.14 -13.21 2.09
C ALA A 22 -27.01 -14.24 2.85
N LEU A 23 -28.10 -14.73 2.24
CA LEU A 23 -29.01 -15.72 2.83
C LEU A 23 -28.37 -17.11 3.05
N ALA A 24 -27.30 -17.44 2.31
CA ALA A 24 -26.67 -18.77 2.37
C ALA A 24 -25.85 -19.01 3.65
N CYS A 25 -25.47 -17.96 4.39
CA CYS A 25 -24.56 -18.03 5.53
C CYS A 25 -25.23 -18.08 6.91
N TRP A 26 -26.57 -18.03 6.98
CA TRP A 26 -27.32 -18.09 8.24
C TRP A 26 -27.92 -19.48 8.49
N PRO A 27 -27.98 -19.95 9.75
CA PRO A 27 -28.66 -21.20 10.13
C PRO A 27 -30.12 -21.23 9.64
N ALA A 28 -30.63 -22.41 9.27
CA ALA A 28 -31.94 -22.56 8.63
C ALA A 28 -33.12 -21.97 9.43
N GLY A 29 -33.06 -21.99 10.77
CA GLY A 29 -34.12 -21.43 11.62
C GLY A 29 -34.19 -19.90 11.60
N VAL A 30 -33.08 -19.22 11.31
CA VAL A 30 -32.98 -17.75 11.29
C VAL A 30 -33.57 -17.18 10.00
N ARG A 31 -33.52 -17.97 8.91
CA ARG A 31 -34.00 -17.59 7.58
C ARG A 31 -35.52 -17.32 7.52
N ALA A 32 -36.28 -17.91 8.44
CA ALA A 32 -37.74 -17.80 8.45
C ALA A 32 -38.25 -16.45 9.00
N GLU A 33 -37.41 -15.70 9.73
CA GLU A 33 -37.81 -14.49 10.44
C GLU A 33 -37.08 -13.23 9.94
N MET A 34 -36.34 -13.31 8.82
CA MET A 34 -35.51 -12.21 8.33
C MET A 34 -36.35 -11.03 7.82
N ASP A 35 -35.87 -9.82 8.10
CA ASP A 35 -36.38 -8.58 7.53
C ASP A 35 -36.13 -8.53 6.01
N ALA A 36 -36.82 -7.60 5.34
CA ALA A 36 -36.78 -7.47 3.87
C ALA A 36 -35.37 -7.22 3.30
N ASP A 37 -34.44 -6.75 4.13
CA ASP A 37 -33.03 -6.51 3.75
C ASP A 37 -32.12 -7.73 4.02
N GLY A 38 -32.67 -8.85 4.49
CA GLY A 38 -31.92 -10.06 4.76
C GLY A 38 -31.12 -10.02 6.07
N THR A 39 -31.61 -9.29 7.07
CA THR A 39 -31.07 -9.29 8.44
C THR A 39 -32.08 -9.90 9.43
N PRO A 40 -31.64 -10.54 10.53
CA PRO A 40 -32.57 -10.96 11.58
C PRO A 40 -33.19 -9.74 12.29
N PRO A 41 -34.45 -9.85 12.77
CA PRO A 41 -35.19 -8.71 13.30
C PRO A 41 -34.59 -8.26 14.62
N VAL A 42 -34.30 -6.96 14.75
CA VAL A 42 -33.70 -6.41 15.97
C VAL A 42 -34.80 -6.02 16.96
N ARG A 43 -34.74 -6.55 18.20
CA ARG A 43 -35.68 -6.23 19.27
C ARG A 43 -34.98 -5.50 20.41
N PRO A 44 -35.61 -4.46 21.01
CA PRO A 44 -34.99 -3.68 22.08
C PRO A 44 -34.70 -4.48 23.37
N ASP A 45 -35.39 -5.60 23.59
CA ASP A 45 -35.33 -6.40 24.81
C ASP A 45 -34.20 -7.44 24.82
N TYR A 46 -33.44 -7.58 23.73
CA TYR A 46 -32.35 -8.57 23.63
C TYR A 46 -31.26 -8.44 24.69
N TYR A 47 -31.09 -7.25 25.25
CA TYR A 47 -30.11 -6.98 26.31
C TYR A 47 -30.73 -6.82 27.69
N ASP A 48 -32.06 -6.95 27.79
CA ASP A 48 -32.74 -6.80 29.06
C ASP A 48 -32.50 -8.05 29.92
N VAL A 49 -31.58 -7.94 30.89
CA VAL A 49 -31.34 -9.01 31.86
C VAL A 49 -32.63 -9.35 32.63
N GLU A 50 -33.58 -8.42 32.76
CA GLU A 50 -34.86 -8.67 33.43
C GLU A 50 -35.84 -9.49 32.58
N SER A 51 -35.66 -9.51 31.26
CA SER A 51 -36.44 -10.32 30.32
C SER A 51 -35.94 -11.77 30.24
N ALA A 52 -34.71 -12.04 30.69
CA ALA A 52 -34.15 -13.39 30.73
C ALA A 52 -34.93 -14.31 31.69
N PRO A 53 -34.98 -15.63 31.43
CA PRO A 53 -35.67 -16.54 32.31
C PRO A 53 -35.05 -16.55 33.72
N ARG A 54 -35.84 -16.98 34.71
CA ARG A 54 -35.57 -16.70 36.14
C ARG A 54 -34.20 -17.18 36.61
N PHE A 55 -33.71 -18.31 36.12
CA PHE A 55 -32.47 -18.93 36.62
C PHE A 55 -31.23 -18.27 36.00
N GLU A 56 -31.28 -18.02 34.70
CA GLU A 56 -30.30 -17.30 33.89
C GLU A 56 -30.17 -15.86 34.38
N ARG A 57 -31.30 -15.18 34.58
CA ARG A 57 -31.34 -13.84 35.19
C ARG A 57 -30.65 -13.82 36.54
N ARG A 58 -30.91 -14.81 37.40
CA ARG A 58 -30.27 -14.87 38.73
C ARG A 58 -28.74 -15.03 38.60
N ALA A 59 -28.27 -15.88 37.70
CA ALA A 59 -26.84 -16.05 37.43
C ALA A 59 -26.21 -14.75 36.89
N LEU A 60 -26.87 -14.10 35.93
CA LEU A 60 -26.45 -12.82 35.35
C LEU A 60 -26.38 -11.71 36.41
N MET A 61 -27.41 -11.57 37.24
CA MET A 61 -27.41 -10.59 38.34
C MET A 61 -26.28 -10.86 39.34
N HIS A 62 -26.03 -12.12 39.68
CA HIS A 62 -24.94 -12.49 40.60
C HIS A 62 -23.57 -12.15 40.02
N ALA A 63 -23.30 -12.53 38.77
CA ALA A 63 -22.06 -12.18 38.08
C ALA A 63 -21.88 -10.65 37.95
N SER A 64 -22.97 -9.91 37.69
CA SER A 64 -22.92 -8.45 37.56
C SER A 64 -22.41 -7.72 38.81
N LEU A 65 -22.57 -8.30 40.00
CA LEU A 65 -22.03 -7.75 41.24
C LEU A 65 -20.49 -7.74 41.22
N TYR A 66 -19.90 -8.83 40.74
CA TYR A 66 -18.45 -8.98 40.59
C TYR A 66 -17.91 -8.14 39.43
N THR A 67 -18.62 -8.09 38.30
CA THR A 67 -18.26 -7.22 37.17
C THR A 67 -18.19 -5.75 37.60
N LYS A 68 -19.17 -5.28 38.40
CA LYS A 68 -19.18 -3.90 38.92
C LYS A 68 -18.02 -3.58 39.86
N SER A 69 -17.51 -4.59 40.59
CA SER A 69 -16.31 -4.43 41.42
C SER A 69 -14.99 -4.64 40.66
N GLY A 70 -15.05 -4.90 39.35
CA GLY A 70 -13.88 -5.18 38.51
C GLY A 70 -13.29 -6.58 38.70
N ASP A 71 -13.99 -7.48 39.38
CA ASP A 71 -13.56 -8.86 39.61
C ASP A 71 -14.10 -9.77 38.50
N PHE A 72 -13.54 -9.61 37.31
CA PHE A 72 -13.97 -10.29 36.10
C PHE A 72 -13.76 -11.81 36.17
N VAL A 73 -12.72 -12.26 36.89
CA VAL A 73 -12.44 -13.69 37.08
C VAL A 73 -13.56 -14.37 37.86
N ASN A 74 -14.00 -13.79 38.98
CA ASN A 74 -15.11 -14.36 39.74
C ASN A 74 -16.44 -14.23 39.00
N ALA A 75 -16.67 -13.12 38.30
CA ALA A 75 -17.87 -12.96 37.47
C ALA A 75 -17.98 -14.07 36.39
N ALA A 76 -16.88 -14.34 35.68
CA ALA A 76 -16.81 -15.41 34.69
C ALA A 76 -17.03 -16.78 35.34
N ARG A 77 -16.37 -17.06 36.47
CA ARG A 77 -16.51 -18.33 37.21
C ARG A 77 -17.96 -18.63 37.59
N ILE A 78 -18.72 -17.63 38.07
CA ILE A 78 -20.13 -17.80 38.44
C ILE A 78 -20.98 -18.23 37.23
N LEU A 79 -20.74 -17.64 36.06
CA LEU A 79 -21.48 -17.98 34.85
C LEU A 79 -21.04 -19.33 34.26
N GLU A 80 -19.76 -19.69 34.35
CA GLU A 80 -19.26 -21.02 33.97
C GLU A 80 -19.84 -22.13 34.84
N GLU A 81 -19.91 -21.91 36.15
CA GLU A 81 -20.54 -22.84 37.10
C GLU A 81 -22.03 -23.02 36.78
N HIS A 82 -22.75 -21.93 36.51
CA HIS A 82 -24.15 -22.00 36.09
C HIS A 82 -24.35 -22.87 34.84
N LEU A 83 -23.55 -22.65 33.79
CA LEU A 83 -23.64 -23.44 32.55
C LEU A 83 -23.21 -24.90 32.74
N ARG A 84 -22.30 -25.18 33.66
CA ARG A 84 -21.84 -26.54 33.98
C ARG A 84 -22.90 -27.33 34.75
N ASP A 85 -23.49 -26.71 35.76
CA ASP A 85 -24.45 -27.35 36.67
C ASP A 85 -25.85 -27.43 36.03
N HIS A 86 -26.15 -26.55 35.08
CA HIS A 86 -27.42 -26.49 34.36
C HIS A 86 -27.23 -26.38 32.84
N PRO A 87 -26.78 -27.44 32.15
CA PRO A 87 -26.57 -27.42 30.70
C PRO A 87 -27.84 -27.15 29.87
N ASP A 88 -29.01 -27.38 30.45
CA ASP A 88 -30.33 -27.10 29.86
C ASP A 88 -30.72 -25.61 29.92
N GLN A 89 -30.02 -24.81 30.72
CA GLN A 89 -30.22 -23.36 30.90
C GLN A 89 -29.21 -22.54 30.08
N ASP A 90 -28.65 -23.13 29.03
CA ASP A 90 -27.77 -22.42 28.11
C ASP A 90 -28.52 -21.28 27.40
N HIS A 91 -28.04 -20.05 27.55
CA HIS A 91 -28.74 -18.85 27.09
C HIS A 91 -27.78 -17.84 26.46
N PRO A 92 -28.17 -17.17 25.34
CA PRO A 92 -27.29 -16.24 24.62
C PRO A 92 -26.76 -15.10 25.50
N LEU A 93 -27.60 -14.53 26.38
CA LEU A 93 -27.15 -13.50 27.33
C LEU A 93 -26.15 -14.00 28.38
N VAL A 94 -26.31 -15.23 28.88
CA VAL A 94 -25.34 -15.83 29.82
C VAL A 94 -24.00 -15.97 29.12
N ARG A 95 -23.99 -16.44 27.87
CA ARG A 95 -22.76 -16.56 27.07
C ARG A 95 -22.14 -15.23 26.71
N LEU A 96 -22.94 -14.21 26.36
CA LEU A 96 -22.47 -12.85 26.10
C LEU A 96 -21.75 -12.28 27.33
N HIS A 97 -22.38 -12.32 28.50
CA HIS A 97 -21.81 -11.79 29.72
C HIS A 97 -20.62 -12.61 30.23
N LEU A 98 -20.64 -13.92 30.04
CA LEU A 98 -19.48 -14.77 30.33
C LEU A 98 -18.30 -14.38 29.44
N ALA A 99 -18.52 -14.24 28.13
CA ALA A 99 -17.48 -13.84 27.19
C ALA A 99 -16.89 -12.46 27.52
N GLN A 100 -17.71 -11.48 27.87
CA GLN A 100 -17.26 -10.15 28.30
C GLN A 100 -16.33 -10.24 29.51
N ASN A 101 -16.75 -10.94 30.57
CA ASN A 101 -15.91 -11.08 31.76
C ASN A 101 -14.65 -11.92 31.49
N GLN A 102 -14.70 -12.91 30.59
CA GLN A 102 -13.52 -13.65 30.18
C GLN A 102 -12.53 -12.77 29.40
N ALA A 103 -13.02 -11.90 28.51
CA ALA A 103 -12.19 -10.94 27.78
C ALA A 103 -11.51 -9.95 28.74
N ASP A 104 -12.27 -9.35 29.65
CA ASP A 104 -11.76 -8.41 30.66
C ASP A 104 -10.80 -9.08 31.65
N ALA A 105 -10.94 -10.39 31.88
CA ALA A 105 -10.00 -11.20 32.67
C ALA A 105 -8.76 -11.65 31.89
N GLY A 106 -8.61 -11.28 30.61
CA GLY A 106 -7.48 -11.65 29.75
C GLY A 106 -7.57 -13.04 29.13
N ASN A 107 -8.71 -13.72 29.21
CA ASN A 107 -8.95 -15.02 28.59
C ASN A 107 -9.67 -14.88 27.24
N GLY A 108 -8.98 -14.29 26.27
CA GLY A 108 -9.54 -13.99 24.93
C GLY A 108 -10.02 -15.22 24.16
N ALA A 109 -9.35 -16.37 24.29
CA ALA A 109 -9.73 -17.60 23.59
C ALA A 109 -11.08 -18.15 24.07
N ALA A 110 -11.31 -18.19 25.39
CA ALA A 110 -12.59 -18.61 25.94
C ALA A 110 -13.69 -17.59 25.63
N ALA A 111 -13.37 -16.30 25.68
CA ALA A 111 -14.28 -15.22 25.31
C ALA A 111 -14.78 -15.37 23.87
N ARG A 112 -13.86 -15.55 22.91
CA ARG A 112 -14.16 -15.81 21.50
C ARG A 112 -15.15 -16.97 21.33
N ASP A 113 -14.92 -18.09 22.02
CA ASP A 113 -15.79 -19.27 21.90
C ASP A 113 -17.20 -19.02 22.46
N ASN A 114 -17.30 -18.31 23.59
CA ASN A 114 -18.59 -17.95 24.16
C ASN A 114 -19.33 -16.88 23.33
N TYR A 115 -18.63 -15.90 22.77
CA TYR A 115 -19.23 -14.95 21.84
C TYR A 115 -19.75 -15.65 20.59
N ARG A 116 -18.95 -16.54 19.98
CA ARG A 116 -19.36 -17.35 18.82
C ARG A 116 -20.62 -18.14 19.13
N ARG A 117 -20.68 -18.78 20.29
CA ARG A 117 -21.84 -19.55 20.68
C ARG A 117 -23.07 -18.66 20.96
N ALA A 118 -22.88 -17.46 21.54
CA ALA A 118 -23.96 -16.50 21.73
C ALA A 118 -24.58 -16.06 20.39
N VAL A 119 -23.76 -15.76 19.37
CA VAL A 119 -24.27 -15.36 18.04
C VAL A 119 -24.87 -16.51 17.23
N GLU A 120 -24.44 -17.76 17.46
CA GLU A 120 -25.10 -18.94 16.90
C GLU A 120 -26.53 -19.13 17.45
N MET A 121 -26.72 -18.82 18.74
CA MET A 121 -28.02 -18.93 19.42
C MET A 121 -28.92 -17.73 19.10
N GLN A 122 -28.35 -16.53 19.08
CA GLN A 122 -29.06 -15.29 18.82
C GLN A 122 -28.28 -14.40 17.85
N PRO A 123 -28.52 -14.57 16.54
CA PRO A 123 -27.73 -13.90 15.53
C PRO A 123 -27.99 -12.39 15.39
N ALA A 124 -29.06 -11.87 16.01
CA ALA A 124 -29.36 -10.43 16.07
C ALA A 124 -28.64 -9.70 17.20
N LEU A 125 -27.77 -10.37 17.96
CA LEU A 125 -27.07 -9.83 19.12
C LEU A 125 -25.78 -9.10 18.68
N GLU A 126 -25.89 -7.83 18.26
CA GLU A 126 -24.76 -7.05 17.70
C GLU A 126 -23.57 -6.97 18.65
N ARG A 127 -23.80 -6.84 19.97
CA ARG A 127 -22.72 -6.78 20.96
C ARG A 127 -21.90 -8.07 21.04
N ALA A 128 -22.52 -9.23 20.78
CA ALA A 128 -21.79 -10.49 20.72
C ALA A 128 -20.99 -10.62 19.43
N TRP A 129 -21.47 -10.07 18.31
CA TRP A 129 -20.69 -9.98 17.08
C TRP A 129 -19.47 -9.07 17.23
N PHE A 130 -19.62 -7.90 17.83
CA PHE A 130 -18.49 -7.00 18.09
C PHE A 130 -17.50 -7.61 19.09
N GLY A 131 -17.98 -8.20 20.19
CA GLY A 131 -17.13 -8.92 21.13
C GLY A 131 -16.39 -10.11 20.50
N LEU A 132 -17.05 -10.86 19.60
CA LEU A 132 -16.40 -11.90 18.80
C LEU A 132 -15.31 -11.31 17.91
N ALA A 133 -15.59 -10.18 17.27
CA ALA A 133 -14.67 -9.53 16.36
C ALA A 133 -13.40 -9.06 17.10
N ASP A 134 -13.57 -8.39 18.24
CA ASP A 134 -12.46 -7.90 19.08
C ASP A 134 -11.62 -9.07 19.61
N ALA A 135 -12.26 -10.09 20.19
CA ALA A 135 -11.56 -11.25 20.72
C ALA A 135 -10.83 -12.05 19.62
N ALA A 136 -11.42 -12.18 18.43
CA ALA A 136 -10.78 -12.82 17.29
C ALA A 136 -9.61 -11.99 16.76
N TYR A 137 -9.73 -10.66 16.73
CA TYR A 137 -8.68 -9.76 16.28
C TYR A 137 -7.45 -9.85 17.19
N ASP A 138 -7.65 -9.82 18.51
CA ASP A 138 -6.57 -9.96 19.50
C ASP A 138 -5.85 -11.31 19.43
N LEU A 139 -6.56 -12.36 18.98
CA LEU A 139 -6.02 -13.70 18.73
C LEU A 139 -5.39 -13.85 17.33
N ALA A 140 -5.31 -12.76 16.55
CA ALA A 140 -4.85 -12.74 15.15
C ALA A 140 -5.69 -13.61 14.20
N GLU A 141 -6.93 -13.94 14.55
CA GLU A 141 -7.91 -14.63 13.71
C GLU A 141 -8.63 -13.63 12.80
N TYR A 142 -7.87 -12.89 12.01
CA TYR A 142 -8.35 -11.70 11.30
C TYR A 142 -9.54 -11.94 10.35
N ALA A 143 -9.60 -13.13 9.72
CA ALA A 143 -10.75 -13.49 8.87
C ALA A 143 -12.05 -13.65 9.66
N VAL A 144 -11.97 -14.19 10.89
CA VAL A 144 -13.12 -14.34 11.79
C VAL A 144 -13.52 -12.97 12.31
N ALA A 145 -12.54 -12.14 12.68
CA ALA A 145 -12.79 -10.77 13.13
C ALA A 145 -13.53 -9.95 12.06
N ALA A 146 -13.09 -10.04 10.80
CA ALA A 146 -13.68 -9.31 9.70
C ALA A 146 -15.14 -9.72 9.42
N ASP A 147 -15.43 -11.03 9.37
CA ASP A 147 -16.82 -11.54 9.22
C ASP A 147 -17.70 -11.10 10.40
N ALA A 148 -17.18 -11.17 11.63
CA ALA A 148 -17.92 -10.75 12.82
C ALA A 148 -18.23 -9.24 12.82
N PHE A 149 -17.29 -8.38 12.43
CA PHE A 149 -17.55 -6.95 12.26
C PHE A 149 -18.62 -6.68 11.20
N GLU A 150 -18.58 -7.35 10.04
CA GLU A 150 -19.59 -7.16 8.99
C GLU A 150 -20.98 -7.61 9.42
N ARG A 151 -21.08 -8.75 10.13
CA ARG A 151 -22.36 -9.24 10.64
C ARG A 151 -22.90 -8.36 11.77
N GLY A 152 -22.04 -7.94 12.69
CA GLY A 152 -22.39 -6.98 13.73
C GLY A 152 -22.92 -5.68 13.14
N TYR A 153 -22.25 -5.12 12.13
CA TYR A 153 -22.74 -3.94 11.40
C TYR A 153 -24.11 -4.16 10.75
N ALA A 154 -24.35 -5.34 10.16
CA ALA A 154 -25.60 -5.63 9.48
C ALA A 154 -26.80 -5.66 10.44
N VAL A 155 -26.60 -6.15 11.67
CA VAL A 155 -27.65 -6.30 12.68
C VAL A 155 -27.71 -5.17 13.70
N ASP A 156 -26.76 -4.24 13.69
CA ASP A 156 -26.78 -3.04 14.52
C ASP A 156 -27.73 -1.99 13.92
N PRO A 157 -28.81 -1.57 14.62
CA PRO A 157 -29.70 -0.51 14.14
C PRO A 157 -29.01 0.83 13.88
N ALA A 158 -27.93 1.13 14.61
CA ALA A 158 -27.17 2.37 14.46
C ALA A 158 -26.25 2.35 13.23
N ARG A 159 -25.94 1.15 12.70
CA ARG A 159 -25.03 0.93 11.56
C ARG A 159 -23.78 1.82 11.60
N PRO A 160 -22.94 1.70 12.65
CA PRO A 160 -21.75 2.53 12.79
C PRO A 160 -20.77 2.24 11.65
N VAL A 161 -20.67 3.18 10.71
CA VAL A 161 -19.85 3.09 9.49
C VAL A 161 -18.38 2.77 9.75
N ASP A 162 -17.83 3.25 10.87
CA ASP A 162 -16.45 2.99 11.29
C ASP A 162 -16.16 1.49 11.50
N VAL A 163 -17.18 0.68 11.82
CA VAL A 163 -17.03 -0.77 11.94
C VAL A 163 -16.67 -1.43 10.61
N LEU A 164 -17.15 -0.88 9.48
CA LEU A 164 -16.78 -1.41 8.17
C LEU A 164 -15.30 -1.16 7.84
N TYR A 165 -14.71 -0.09 8.37
CA TYR A 165 -13.28 0.12 8.27
C TYR A 165 -12.49 -0.94 9.05
N TYR A 166 -12.92 -1.28 10.27
CA TYR A 166 -12.29 -2.36 11.05
C TYR A 166 -12.45 -3.73 10.39
N ALA A 167 -13.61 -4.00 9.77
CA ALA A 167 -13.79 -5.21 8.96
C ALA A 167 -12.82 -5.26 7.79
N ALA A 168 -12.69 -4.17 7.03
CA ALA A 168 -11.79 -4.11 5.89
C ALA A 168 -10.31 -4.21 6.28
N ALA A 169 -9.89 -3.53 7.35
CA ALA A 169 -8.55 -3.65 7.91
C ALA A 169 -8.26 -5.10 8.34
N SER A 170 -9.23 -5.76 8.97
CA SER A 170 -9.12 -7.17 9.35
C SER A 170 -9.00 -8.09 8.12
N TRP A 171 -9.75 -7.85 7.04
CA TRP A 171 -9.58 -8.57 5.78
C TRP A 171 -8.19 -8.39 5.17
N LEU A 172 -7.62 -7.18 5.23
CA LEU A 172 -6.26 -6.92 4.77
C LEU A 172 -5.18 -7.64 5.59
N MET A 173 -5.38 -7.74 6.91
CA MET A 173 -4.51 -8.50 7.81
C MET A 173 -4.65 -10.02 7.61
N ALA A 174 -5.82 -10.48 7.16
CA ALA A 174 -6.08 -11.86 6.77
C ALA A 174 -5.55 -12.24 5.38
N GLU A 175 -4.80 -11.34 4.71
CA GLU A 175 -4.32 -11.52 3.33
C GLU A 175 -5.43 -11.80 2.31
N ARG A 176 -6.60 -11.20 2.54
CA ARG A 176 -7.82 -11.34 1.72
C ARG A 176 -8.24 -9.98 1.13
N PRO A 177 -7.46 -9.44 0.17
CA PRO A 177 -7.67 -8.10 -0.36
C PRO A 177 -8.97 -7.94 -1.17
N GLU A 178 -9.50 -9.00 -1.79
CA GLU A 178 -10.76 -8.97 -2.53
C GLU A 178 -11.96 -8.63 -1.63
N GLU A 179 -12.01 -9.24 -0.45
CA GLU A 179 -13.05 -9.01 0.56
C GLU A 179 -12.91 -7.61 1.15
N ALA A 180 -11.68 -7.17 1.40
CA ALA A 180 -11.41 -5.82 1.86
C ALA A 180 -11.90 -4.77 0.84
N VAL A 181 -11.60 -4.97 -0.45
CA VAL A 181 -12.09 -4.10 -1.54
C VAL A 181 -13.61 -4.03 -1.56
N ARG A 182 -14.32 -5.16 -1.45
CA ARG A 182 -15.80 -5.17 -1.43
C ARG A 182 -16.36 -4.30 -0.30
N VAL A 183 -15.77 -4.38 0.89
CA VAL A 183 -16.22 -3.61 2.06
C VAL A 183 -15.88 -2.13 1.90
N LEU A 184 -14.67 -1.82 1.42
CA LEU A 184 -14.18 -0.45 1.23
C LEU A 184 -14.89 0.29 0.10
N GLU A 185 -15.24 -0.40 -0.98
CA GLU A 185 -16.06 0.15 -2.06
C GLU A 185 -17.42 0.60 -1.53
N ARG A 186 -18.08 -0.25 -0.73
CA ARG A 186 -19.34 0.11 -0.07
C ARG A 186 -19.15 1.31 0.87
N LEU A 187 -18.09 1.30 1.67
CA LEU A 187 -17.81 2.36 2.66
C LEU A 187 -17.50 3.72 2.01
N THR A 188 -16.94 3.74 0.80
CA THR A 188 -16.47 4.97 0.14
C THR A 188 -17.41 5.49 -0.95
N THR A 189 -18.49 4.77 -1.27
CA THR A 189 -19.47 5.14 -2.30
C THR A 189 -20.71 5.82 -1.73
N ASP A 190 -20.89 5.86 -0.41
CA ASP A 190 -22.06 6.52 0.21
C ASP A 190 -22.02 8.05 -0.04
N PRO A 191 -22.96 8.62 -0.81
CA PRO A 191 -22.98 10.05 -1.09
C PRO A 191 -23.29 10.93 0.14
N ALA A 192 -23.89 10.36 1.18
CA ALA A 192 -24.25 11.09 2.39
C ALA A 192 -23.04 11.37 3.30
N GLN A 193 -21.94 10.65 3.09
CA GLN A 193 -20.74 10.77 3.92
C GLN A 193 -19.48 10.84 3.05
N PRO A 194 -18.75 11.97 3.03
CA PRO A 194 -17.50 12.04 2.31
C PRO A 194 -16.51 11.01 2.87
N PRO A 195 -15.77 10.29 2.02
CA PRO A 195 -14.86 9.25 2.47
C PRO A 195 -13.74 9.86 3.31
N GLN A 196 -13.40 9.22 4.43
CA GLN A 196 -12.29 9.64 5.26
C GLN A 196 -10.96 9.20 4.64
N LEU A 197 -9.90 9.97 4.90
CA LEU A 197 -8.54 9.67 4.42
C LEU A 197 -8.13 8.21 4.71
N ARG A 198 -8.31 7.74 5.95
CA ARG A 198 -7.97 6.37 6.37
C ARG A 198 -8.72 5.29 5.58
N TRP A 199 -9.94 5.55 5.12
CA TRP A 199 -10.73 4.61 4.33
C TRP A 199 -10.18 4.48 2.92
N VAL A 200 -9.92 5.63 2.27
CA VAL A 200 -9.36 5.64 0.92
C VAL A 200 -7.93 5.09 0.92
N GLN A 201 -7.14 5.35 1.97
CA GLN A 201 -5.82 4.75 2.15
C GLN A 201 -5.90 3.22 2.19
N ALA A 202 -6.78 2.66 3.03
CA ALA A 202 -6.99 1.21 3.08
C ALA A 202 -7.48 0.68 1.73
N TYR A 203 -8.36 1.41 1.04
CA TYR A 203 -8.90 0.99 -0.25
C TYR A 203 -7.81 0.95 -1.33
N LEU A 204 -7.00 2.00 -1.42
CA LEU A 204 -5.87 2.04 -2.35
C LEU A 204 -4.86 0.92 -2.06
N ALA A 205 -4.57 0.66 -0.77
CA ALA A 205 -3.68 -0.43 -0.38
C ALA A 205 -4.24 -1.80 -0.81
N ALA A 206 -5.53 -2.05 -0.58
CA ALA A 206 -6.21 -3.27 -1.00
C ALA A 206 -6.19 -3.43 -2.53
N ALA A 207 -6.58 -2.38 -3.24
CA ALA A 207 -6.64 -2.34 -4.69
C ALA A 207 -5.26 -2.52 -5.35
N THR A 208 -4.20 -1.97 -4.75
CA THR A 208 -2.81 -2.12 -5.23
C THR A 208 -2.31 -3.56 -5.05
N ARG A 209 -2.67 -4.25 -3.96
CA ARG A 209 -2.37 -5.69 -3.79
C ARG A 209 -3.04 -6.57 -4.85
N LEU A 210 -4.18 -6.12 -5.39
CA LEU A 210 -4.89 -6.78 -6.49
C LEU A 210 -4.39 -6.36 -7.88
N GLU A 211 -3.36 -5.52 -7.96
CA GLU A 211 -2.88 -4.90 -9.20
C GLU A 211 -3.97 -4.10 -9.95
N LYS A 212 -4.96 -3.58 -9.22
CA LYS A 212 -6.11 -2.82 -9.75
C LYS A 212 -6.35 -1.51 -9.00
N PRO A 213 -5.33 -0.62 -8.90
CA PRO A 213 -5.47 0.64 -8.14
C PRO A 213 -6.64 1.51 -8.61
N GLU A 214 -7.07 1.39 -9.87
CA GLU A 214 -8.22 2.10 -10.46
C GLU A 214 -9.54 1.93 -9.71
N LEU A 215 -9.70 0.86 -8.93
CA LEU A 215 -10.89 0.65 -8.09
C LEU A 215 -11.08 1.79 -7.06
N ALA A 216 -9.99 2.32 -6.52
CA ALA A 216 -10.04 3.39 -5.52
C ALA A 216 -10.13 4.80 -6.14
N ALA A 217 -10.16 4.93 -7.48
CA ALA A 217 -10.05 6.22 -8.16
C ALA A 217 -11.19 7.19 -7.80
N HIS A 218 -12.43 6.69 -7.79
CA HIS A 218 -13.60 7.50 -7.46
C HIS A 218 -13.58 7.97 -6.00
N ALA A 219 -13.27 7.05 -5.07
CA ALA A 219 -13.15 7.36 -3.64
C ALA A 219 -12.08 8.42 -3.38
N LEU A 220 -10.93 8.31 -4.04
CA LEU A 220 -9.83 9.27 -3.95
C LEU A 220 -10.20 10.64 -4.53
N GLN A 221 -10.89 10.68 -5.67
CA GLN A 221 -11.37 11.95 -6.22
C GLN A 221 -12.37 12.62 -5.27
N HIS A 222 -13.31 11.86 -4.71
CA HIS A 222 -14.30 12.38 -3.78
C HIS A 222 -13.66 12.88 -2.47
N LEU A 223 -12.60 12.22 -1.99
CA LEU A 223 -11.80 12.68 -0.85
C LEU A 223 -11.14 14.04 -1.14
N LEU A 224 -10.54 14.20 -2.34
CA LEU A 224 -9.88 15.45 -2.76
C LEU A 224 -10.88 16.57 -2.97
N ASP A 225 -12.06 16.28 -3.54
CA ASP A 225 -13.12 17.27 -3.73
C ASP A 225 -13.63 17.79 -2.38
N ALA A 226 -13.70 16.93 -1.36
CA ALA A 226 -14.07 17.31 -0.01
C ALA A 226 -12.94 18.01 0.77
N ASN A 227 -11.68 17.68 0.47
CA ASN A 227 -10.51 18.16 1.20
C ASN A 227 -9.38 18.66 0.26
N PRO A 228 -9.61 19.74 -0.52
CA PRO A 228 -8.67 20.16 -1.56
C PRO A 228 -7.34 20.71 -1.01
N GLU A 229 -7.30 21.12 0.26
CA GLU A 229 -6.12 21.66 0.94
C GLU A 229 -5.43 20.62 1.85
N ASP A 230 -5.88 19.37 1.85
CA ASP A 230 -5.28 18.30 2.65
C ASP A 230 -4.07 17.69 1.91
N ALA A 231 -2.87 17.98 2.43
CA ALA A 231 -1.62 17.46 1.88
C ALA A 231 -1.55 15.93 1.89
N ASP A 232 -2.18 15.25 2.86
CA ASP A 232 -2.14 13.80 2.96
C ASP A 232 -3.08 13.15 1.92
N ALA A 233 -4.19 13.79 1.59
CA ALA A 233 -5.05 13.38 0.48
C ALA A 233 -4.32 13.51 -0.88
N TRP A 234 -3.57 14.60 -1.09
CA TRP A 234 -2.73 14.77 -2.28
C TRP A 234 -1.54 13.79 -2.32
N TYR A 235 -0.98 13.44 -1.16
CA TYR A 235 0.06 12.42 -1.07
C TYR A 235 -0.50 11.04 -1.45
N LEU A 236 -1.75 10.75 -1.07
CA LEU A 236 -2.43 9.54 -1.50
C LEU A 236 -2.67 9.52 -3.02
N ARG A 237 -2.96 10.69 -3.62
CA ARG A 237 -3.04 10.83 -5.08
C ARG A 237 -1.73 10.55 -5.78
N TYR A 238 -0.63 11.05 -5.24
CA TYR A 238 0.70 10.72 -5.72
C TYR A 238 0.94 9.19 -5.72
N GLN A 239 0.61 8.51 -4.62
CA GLN A 239 0.76 7.05 -4.52
C GLN A 239 -0.08 6.30 -5.56
N TYR A 240 -1.33 6.73 -5.76
CA TYR A 240 -2.23 6.16 -6.76
C TYR A 240 -1.68 6.30 -8.19
N ASP A 241 -1.25 7.51 -8.57
CA ASP A 241 -0.72 7.77 -9.91
C ASP A 241 0.63 7.06 -10.13
N ALA A 242 1.49 7.01 -9.10
CA ALA A 242 2.76 6.29 -9.14
C ALA A 242 2.57 4.77 -9.29
N ALA A 243 1.60 4.17 -8.60
CA ALA A 243 1.27 2.75 -8.73
C ALA A 243 0.81 2.40 -10.15
N ARG A 244 0.15 3.34 -10.84
CA ARG A 244 -0.24 3.22 -12.25
C ARG A 244 0.88 3.55 -13.24
N ARG A 245 2.07 3.91 -12.75
CA ARG A 245 3.22 4.38 -13.55
C ARG A 245 2.90 5.64 -14.38
N ASP A 246 1.91 6.42 -13.96
CA ASP A 246 1.64 7.74 -14.52
C ASP A 246 2.55 8.76 -13.81
N PHE A 247 3.83 8.78 -14.21
CA PHE A 247 4.84 9.61 -13.56
C PHE A 247 4.55 11.11 -13.67
N GLN A 248 3.85 11.53 -14.72
CA GLN A 248 3.44 12.92 -14.90
C GLN A 248 2.37 13.31 -13.89
N ALA A 249 1.29 12.53 -13.77
CA ALA A 249 0.24 12.79 -12.78
C ALA A 249 0.78 12.68 -11.34
N ALA A 250 1.64 11.70 -11.08
CA ALA A 250 2.30 11.52 -9.79
C ALA A 250 3.18 12.74 -9.41
N ALA A 251 3.95 13.28 -10.36
CA ALA A 251 4.75 14.49 -10.14
C ALA A 251 3.86 15.72 -9.86
N VAL A 252 2.73 15.85 -10.54
CA VAL A 252 1.75 16.93 -10.27
C VAL A 252 1.20 16.80 -8.85
N ALA A 253 0.76 15.61 -8.44
CA ALA A 253 0.20 15.39 -7.11
C ALA A 253 1.24 15.69 -6.01
N LEU A 254 2.45 15.17 -6.13
CA LEU A 254 3.53 15.43 -5.16
C LEU A 254 3.97 16.91 -5.19
N ARG A 255 3.80 17.61 -6.31
CA ARG A 255 4.05 19.06 -6.40
C ARG A 255 3.03 19.83 -5.59
N VAL A 256 1.75 19.43 -5.63
CA VAL A 256 0.71 20.03 -4.79
C VAL A 256 1.01 19.78 -3.31
N VAL A 257 1.45 18.57 -2.93
CA VAL A 257 1.92 18.30 -1.55
C VAL A 257 2.99 19.31 -1.13
N GLY A 258 3.98 19.56 -1.99
CA GLY A 258 5.05 20.54 -1.76
C GLY A 258 4.60 22.01 -1.68
N LEU A 259 3.43 22.34 -2.21
CA LEU A 259 2.81 23.67 -2.08
C LEU A 259 2.03 23.82 -0.77
N LEU A 260 1.45 22.73 -0.26
CA LEU A 260 0.68 22.70 0.98
C LEU A 260 1.57 22.54 2.22
N ARG A 261 2.66 21.77 2.10
CA ARG A 261 3.67 21.61 3.15
C ARG A 261 5.08 21.43 2.57
N PRO A 262 6.14 21.74 3.32
CA PRO A 262 7.49 21.38 2.93
C PRO A 262 7.62 19.86 2.67
N LEU A 263 8.30 19.50 1.58
CA LEU A 263 8.64 18.12 1.30
C LEU A 263 9.79 17.67 2.21
N SER A 264 9.70 16.44 2.69
CA SER A 264 10.81 15.77 3.37
C SER A 264 11.95 15.48 2.37
N PRO A 265 13.19 15.27 2.83
CA PRO A 265 14.29 14.90 1.94
C PRO A 265 14.02 13.63 1.11
N ALA A 266 13.25 12.69 1.66
CA ALA A 266 12.82 11.49 0.93
C ALA A 266 11.84 11.83 -0.21
N GLU A 267 10.87 12.70 0.05
CA GLU A 267 9.89 13.16 -0.95
C GLU A 267 10.53 14.05 -2.02
N GLU A 268 11.53 14.87 -1.66
CA GLU A 268 12.34 15.62 -2.63
C GLU A 268 13.06 14.68 -3.61
N LYS A 269 13.63 13.57 -3.11
CA LYS A 269 14.24 12.54 -3.98
C LYS A 269 13.19 11.82 -4.83
N GLN A 270 12.03 11.50 -4.27
CA GLN A 270 10.92 10.90 -5.04
C GLN A 270 10.44 11.84 -6.15
N MET A 271 10.33 13.14 -5.88
CA MET A 271 10.03 14.14 -6.90
C MET A 271 11.09 14.15 -8.00
N GLY A 272 12.38 14.06 -7.63
CA GLY A 272 13.48 13.87 -8.57
C GLY A 272 13.29 12.65 -9.48
N ASP A 273 12.99 11.49 -8.89
CA ASP A 273 12.76 10.24 -9.63
C ASP A 273 11.59 10.36 -10.63
N LEU A 274 10.46 10.95 -10.19
CA LEU A 274 9.28 11.16 -11.04
C LEU A 274 9.56 12.11 -12.20
N LEU A 275 10.24 13.23 -11.93
CA LEU A 275 10.59 14.23 -12.95
C LEU A 275 11.57 13.67 -13.96
N LEU A 276 12.54 12.87 -13.52
CA LEU A 276 13.49 12.20 -14.40
C LEU A 276 12.77 11.19 -15.31
N ALA A 277 11.85 10.38 -14.75
CA ALA A 277 11.02 9.46 -15.52
C ALA A 277 10.08 10.18 -16.50
N ALA A 278 9.61 11.39 -16.15
CA ALA A 278 8.83 12.25 -17.03
C ALA A 278 9.67 13.02 -18.07
N GLY A 279 11.00 12.87 -18.08
CA GLY A 279 11.92 13.51 -19.03
C GLY A 279 12.29 14.96 -18.70
N VAL A 280 12.01 15.44 -17.48
CA VAL A 280 12.27 16.81 -17.02
C VAL A 280 13.53 16.85 -16.15
N ALA A 281 14.66 16.46 -16.76
CA ALA A 281 15.92 16.20 -16.05
C ALA A 281 16.48 17.40 -15.26
N GLN A 282 16.30 18.62 -15.76
CA GLN A 282 16.77 19.83 -15.09
C GLN A 282 16.11 20.00 -13.71
N LEU A 283 14.78 19.98 -13.66
CA LEU A 283 14.02 20.06 -12.41
C LEU A 283 14.29 18.85 -11.51
N ALA A 284 14.48 17.66 -12.08
CA ALA A 284 14.87 16.49 -11.31
C ALA A 284 16.17 16.71 -10.53
N SER A 285 17.18 17.30 -11.16
CA SER A 285 18.47 17.60 -10.51
C SER A 285 18.34 18.59 -9.34
N GLU A 286 17.44 19.58 -9.44
CA GLU A 286 17.18 20.54 -8.36
C GLU A 286 16.55 19.84 -7.15
N HIS A 287 15.56 18.98 -7.39
CA HIS A 287 14.88 18.22 -6.34
C HIS A 287 15.82 17.22 -5.66
N TYR A 288 16.65 16.51 -6.41
CA TYR A 288 17.69 15.67 -5.80
C TYR A 288 18.64 16.49 -4.91
N ARG A 289 19.09 17.67 -5.35
CA ARG A 289 19.95 18.55 -4.53
C ARG A 289 19.30 18.95 -3.21
N ARG A 290 17.99 19.24 -3.20
CA ARG A 290 17.24 19.57 -1.98
C ARG A 290 17.08 18.38 -1.04
N GLY A 291 16.96 17.17 -1.59
CA GLY A 291 16.78 15.93 -0.83
C GLY A 291 18.07 15.23 -0.37
N LEU A 292 19.24 15.70 -0.82
CA LEU A 292 20.53 15.14 -0.45
C LEU A 292 21.04 15.69 0.89
N SER A 293 21.53 14.80 1.76
CA SER A 293 22.26 15.18 2.96
C SER A 293 23.76 15.38 2.67
N PRO A 294 24.53 16.06 3.54
CA PRO A 294 25.98 16.13 3.43
C PRO A 294 26.65 14.75 3.43
N GLU A 295 26.06 13.78 4.14
CA GLU A 295 26.51 12.39 4.21
C GLU A 295 25.84 11.48 3.15
N ALA A 296 25.32 12.05 2.05
CA ALA A 296 24.64 11.29 0.99
C ALA A 296 25.40 10.03 0.59
N THR A 297 24.72 8.93 0.35
CA THR A 297 25.35 7.68 -0.11
C THR A 297 25.82 7.80 -1.57
N PRO A 298 26.79 6.99 -2.04
CA PRO A 298 27.16 6.96 -3.45
C PRO A 298 25.95 6.76 -4.38
N ALA A 299 25.01 5.90 -4.02
CA ALA A 299 23.79 5.65 -4.78
C ALA A 299 22.88 6.89 -4.90
N GLU A 300 22.82 7.75 -3.87
CA GLU A 300 22.06 9.00 -3.95
C GLU A 300 22.76 10.03 -4.83
N VAL A 301 24.09 10.08 -4.78
CA VAL A 301 24.87 10.95 -5.67
C VAL A 301 24.78 10.48 -7.12
N GLU A 302 24.75 9.16 -7.36
CA GLU A 302 24.56 8.58 -8.70
C GLU A 302 23.23 9.02 -9.33
N ARG A 303 22.14 9.12 -8.55
CA ARG A 303 20.85 9.64 -9.03
C ARG A 303 20.95 11.10 -9.46
N LEU A 304 21.54 11.96 -8.62
CA LEU A 304 21.76 13.37 -8.97
C LEU A 304 22.65 13.51 -10.20
N ALA A 305 23.78 12.82 -10.24
CA ALA A 305 24.71 12.87 -11.36
C ALA A 305 24.02 12.41 -12.65
N SER A 306 23.24 11.32 -12.61
CA SER A 306 22.46 10.85 -13.77
C SER A 306 21.46 11.90 -14.25
N ALA A 307 20.78 12.61 -13.35
CA ALA A 307 19.88 13.70 -13.71
C ALA A 307 20.63 14.90 -14.33
N LEU A 308 21.79 15.26 -13.80
CA LEU A 308 22.64 16.33 -14.35
C LEU A 308 23.16 15.98 -15.75
N VAL A 309 23.58 14.73 -15.97
CA VAL A 309 23.98 14.24 -17.30
C VAL A 309 22.80 14.33 -18.27
N ALA A 310 21.62 13.85 -17.87
CA ALA A 310 20.41 13.91 -18.70
C ALA A 310 19.94 15.35 -18.98
N ALA A 311 20.23 16.28 -18.08
CA ALA A 311 19.98 17.72 -18.26
C ALA A 311 21.07 18.43 -19.09
N HIS A 312 22.12 17.72 -19.52
CA HIS A 312 23.32 18.29 -20.15
C HIS A 312 24.08 19.31 -19.28
N GLU A 313 23.89 19.30 -17.96
CA GLU A 313 24.61 20.13 -16.99
C GLU A 313 25.97 19.50 -16.62
N THR A 314 26.83 19.32 -17.62
CA THR A 314 28.05 18.52 -17.51
C THR A 314 29.07 19.04 -16.49
N GLU A 315 29.18 20.37 -16.29
CA GLU A 315 30.08 20.95 -15.28
C GLU A 315 29.67 20.56 -13.87
N GLN A 316 28.40 20.78 -13.53
CA GLN A 316 27.86 20.45 -12.23
C GLN A 316 27.90 18.93 -11.98
N ALA A 317 27.69 18.12 -13.03
CA ALA A 317 27.84 16.67 -12.93
C ALA A 317 29.27 16.29 -12.52
N LEU A 318 30.30 16.88 -13.13
CA LEU A 318 31.70 16.60 -12.78
C LEU A 318 32.04 17.04 -11.36
N ASP A 319 31.57 18.21 -10.92
CA ASP A 319 31.82 18.70 -9.55
C ASP A 319 31.29 17.71 -8.50
N VAL A 320 30.04 17.27 -8.69
CA VAL A 320 29.37 16.31 -7.81
C VAL A 320 30.06 14.94 -7.85
N LEU A 321 30.39 14.45 -9.05
CA LEU A 321 31.05 13.16 -9.24
C LEU A 321 32.46 13.15 -8.62
N LYS A 322 33.24 14.22 -8.80
CA LYS A 322 34.58 14.35 -8.25
C LYS A 322 34.56 14.28 -6.72
N ALA A 323 33.69 15.06 -6.08
CA ALA A 323 33.55 15.05 -4.63
C ALA A 323 33.12 13.67 -4.09
N ALA A 324 32.22 12.97 -4.80
CA ALA A 324 31.78 11.64 -4.41
C ALA A 324 32.88 10.58 -4.57
N LEU A 325 33.63 10.63 -5.68
CA LEU A 325 34.74 9.72 -5.96
C LEU A 325 35.91 9.87 -4.97
N GLU A 326 36.16 11.08 -4.45
CA GLU A 326 37.16 11.31 -3.41
C GLU A 326 36.80 10.66 -2.07
N ARG A 327 35.50 10.59 -1.74
CA ARG A 327 35.02 10.05 -0.46
C ARG A 327 34.75 8.55 -0.50
N ALA A 328 34.06 8.07 -1.54
CA ALA A 328 33.62 6.69 -1.67
C ALA A 328 33.52 6.31 -3.16
N PRO A 329 34.63 5.93 -3.81
CA PRO A 329 34.64 5.59 -5.22
C PRO A 329 33.84 4.32 -5.50
N THR A 330 32.98 4.37 -6.52
CA THR A 330 32.26 3.20 -7.03
C THR A 330 32.46 3.08 -8.54
N THR A 331 32.34 1.87 -9.06
CA THR A 331 32.37 1.57 -10.50
C THR A 331 31.37 2.43 -11.26
N ARG A 332 30.18 2.62 -10.70
CA ARG A 332 29.10 3.38 -11.33
C ARG A 332 29.40 4.88 -11.37
N LEU A 333 29.97 5.45 -10.31
CA LEU A 333 30.43 6.85 -10.30
C LEU A 333 31.56 7.08 -11.32
N TRP A 334 32.52 6.16 -11.43
CA TRP A 334 33.56 6.24 -12.47
C TRP A 334 32.99 6.13 -13.88
N SER A 335 31.99 5.27 -14.09
CA SER A 335 31.32 5.17 -15.38
C SER A 335 30.60 6.46 -15.75
N LEU A 336 29.89 7.09 -14.81
CA LEU A 336 29.23 8.38 -15.04
C LEU A 336 30.26 9.48 -15.33
N ALA A 337 31.37 9.53 -14.59
CA ALA A 337 32.44 10.50 -14.83
C ALA A 337 33.07 10.31 -16.21
N GLY A 338 33.31 9.07 -16.63
CA GLY A 338 33.79 8.74 -17.97
C GLY A 338 32.83 9.21 -19.05
N ASP A 339 31.52 8.96 -18.88
CA ASP A 339 30.48 9.42 -19.80
C ASP A 339 30.45 10.95 -19.91
N VAL A 340 30.56 11.68 -18.80
CA VAL A 340 30.56 13.16 -18.80
C VAL A 340 31.83 13.74 -19.44
N HIS A 341 33.01 13.21 -19.10
CA HIS A 341 34.26 13.62 -19.75
C HIS A 341 34.23 13.35 -21.26
N TYR A 342 33.65 12.21 -21.67
CA TYR A 342 33.46 11.88 -23.08
C TYR A 342 32.55 12.89 -23.79
N LEU A 343 31.41 13.26 -23.19
CA LEU A 343 30.50 14.27 -23.73
C LEU A 343 31.15 15.65 -23.88
N ARG A 344 32.16 15.94 -23.06
CA ARG A 344 32.95 17.18 -23.11
C ARG A 344 34.19 17.09 -24.01
N GLU A 345 34.39 15.98 -24.71
CA GLU A 345 35.58 15.69 -25.54
C GLU A 345 36.90 15.67 -24.74
N GLU A 346 36.83 15.51 -23.42
CA GLU A 346 37.98 15.39 -22.52
C GLU A 346 38.49 13.94 -22.52
N TYR A 347 38.87 13.45 -23.71
CA TYR A 347 39.12 12.02 -23.97
C TYR A 347 40.20 11.40 -23.08
N ALA A 348 41.19 12.17 -22.62
CA ALA A 348 42.21 11.66 -21.70
C ALA A 348 41.61 11.30 -20.34
N ALA A 349 40.80 12.19 -19.75
CA ALA A 349 40.14 11.94 -18.48
C ALA A 349 39.06 10.85 -18.60
N ALA A 350 38.33 10.82 -19.72
CA ALA A 350 37.36 9.77 -20.00
C ALA A 350 38.03 8.38 -20.08
N LEU A 351 39.18 8.29 -20.77
CA LEU A 351 39.96 7.06 -20.86
C LEU A 351 40.40 6.56 -19.47
N ASP A 352 40.90 7.45 -18.62
CA ASP A 352 41.31 7.09 -17.26
C ASP A 352 40.12 6.62 -16.40
N ALA A 353 38.97 7.30 -16.49
CA ALA A 353 37.75 6.92 -15.77
C ALA A 353 37.24 5.54 -16.21
N PHE A 354 37.16 5.28 -17.52
CA PHE A 354 36.75 3.97 -18.03
C PHE A 354 37.78 2.86 -17.74
N ALA A 355 39.07 3.19 -17.64
CA ALA A 355 40.08 2.23 -17.19
C ALA A 355 39.83 1.77 -15.75
N ARG A 356 39.37 2.66 -14.86
CA ARG A 356 38.95 2.29 -13.49
C ARG A 356 37.75 1.36 -13.51
N VAL A 357 36.75 1.62 -14.36
CA VAL A 357 35.59 0.74 -14.54
C VAL A 357 36.02 -0.65 -15.02
N ALA A 358 36.87 -0.71 -16.04
CA ALA A 358 37.33 -1.97 -16.60
C ALA A 358 38.18 -2.81 -15.63
N ALA A 359 38.96 -2.16 -14.76
CA ALA A 359 39.78 -2.83 -13.75
C ALA A 359 38.96 -3.50 -12.64
N ASP A 360 37.73 -3.02 -12.38
CA ASP A 360 36.84 -3.53 -11.34
C ASP A 360 35.95 -4.69 -11.82
N GLY A 361 36.12 -5.12 -13.08
CA GLY A 361 35.33 -6.20 -13.70
C GLY A 361 34.17 -5.66 -14.53
N ASP A 362 34.47 -5.15 -15.72
CA ASP A 362 33.45 -4.81 -16.72
C ASP A 362 32.96 -6.06 -17.46
N GLU A 363 31.81 -6.59 -17.05
CA GLU A 363 31.17 -7.74 -17.69
C GLU A 363 30.60 -7.42 -19.08
N SER A 364 30.26 -6.16 -19.35
CA SER A 364 29.63 -5.73 -20.60
C SER A 364 30.61 -5.48 -21.74
N GLY A 365 31.89 -5.30 -21.41
CA GLY A 365 32.93 -4.84 -22.34
C GLY A 365 32.81 -3.37 -22.77
N ARG A 366 31.79 -2.64 -22.29
CA ARG A 366 31.53 -1.23 -22.65
C ARG A 366 32.69 -0.33 -22.26
N ALA A 367 33.27 -0.52 -21.08
CA ALA A 367 34.39 0.30 -20.62
C ALA A 367 35.62 0.11 -21.50
N TRP A 368 35.89 -1.11 -21.97
CA TRP A 368 36.95 -1.36 -22.96
C TRP A 368 36.66 -0.70 -24.30
N LEU A 369 35.42 -0.77 -24.78
CA LEU A 369 34.99 -0.11 -26.02
C LEU A 369 35.19 1.41 -25.92
N MET A 370 34.72 2.02 -24.83
CA MET A 370 34.83 3.47 -24.62
C MET A 370 36.28 3.92 -24.44
N GLN A 371 37.14 3.16 -23.74
CA GLN A 371 38.58 3.44 -23.70
C GLN A 371 39.21 3.39 -25.09
N GLY A 372 38.87 2.36 -25.89
CA GLY A 372 39.36 2.22 -27.25
C GLY A 372 38.94 3.38 -28.15
N TYR A 373 37.70 3.85 -28.03
CA TYR A 373 37.23 5.05 -28.70
C TYR A 373 38.01 6.29 -28.27
N CYS A 374 38.14 6.53 -26.96
CA CYS A 374 38.89 7.69 -26.44
C CYS A 374 40.35 7.67 -26.90
N ALA A 375 40.99 6.49 -26.94
CA ALA A 375 42.35 6.33 -27.44
C ALA A 375 42.47 6.66 -28.94
N LEU A 376 41.45 6.36 -29.76
CA LEU A 376 41.42 6.75 -31.17
C LEU A 376 41.38 8.26 -31.35
N GLU A 377 40.49 8.94 -30.63
CA GLU A 377 40.35 10.40 -30.71
C GLU A 377 41.61 11.11 -30.18
N LEU A 378 42.34 10.50 -29.25
CA LEU A 378 43.67 10.96 -28.80
C LEU A 378 44.82 10.63 -29.76
N GLY A 379 44.56 9.96 -30.89
CA GLY A 379 45.59 9.52 -31.84
C GLY A 379 46.47 8.37 -31.36
N ARG A 380 46.15 7.74 -30.23
CA ARG A 380 46.90 6.62 -29.63
C ARG A 380 46.48 5.30 -30.27
N ARG A 381 46.79 5.16 -31.57
CA ARG A 381 46.31 4.06 -32.41
C ARG A 381 46.61 2.67 -31.86
N ASP A 382 47.84 2.40 -31.43
CA ASP A 382 48.23 1.06 -30.97
C ASP A 382 47.49 0.68 -29.69
N GLN A 383 47.38 1.62 -28.75
CA GLN A 383 46.60 1.46 -27.52
C GLN A 383 45.11 1.23 -27.85
N ALA A 384 44.56 2.00 -28.79
CA ALA A 384 43.18 1.83 -29.22
C ALA A 384 42.91 0.44 -29.80
N LEU A 385 43.79 -0.08 -30.67
CA LEU A 385 43.64 -1.41 -31.25
C LEU A 385 43.64 -2.51 -30.18
N GLU A 386 44.51 -2.40 -29.18
CA GLU A 386 44.55 -3.35 -28.05
C GLU A 386 43.24 -3.32 -27.24
N LEU A 387 42.79 -2.13 -26.85
CA LEU A 387 41.58 -1.94 -26.06
C LEU A 387 40.32 -2.40 -26.80
N LEU A 388 40.21 -2.07 -28.09
CA LEU A 388 39.10 -2.50 -28.93
C LEU A 388 39.13 -4.01 -29.20
N ALA A 389 40.31 -4.63 -29.30
CA ALA A 389 40.40 -6.09 -29.42
C ALA A 389 39.88 -6.79 -28.16
N ARG A 390 40.17 -6.24 -26.96
CA ARG A 390 39.57 -6.72 -25.71
C ARG A 390 38.05 -6.54 -25.71
N ALA A 391 37.56 -5.36 -26.11
CA ALA A 391 36.12 -5.10 -26.23
C ALA A 391 35.44 -6.05 -27.21
N ALA A 392 36.10 -6.42 -28.32
CA ALA A 392 35.56 -7.34 -29.32
C ALA A 392 35.38 -8.79 -28.81
N GLY A 393 36.00 -9.13 -27.68
CA GLY A 393 35.78 -10.41 -27.00
C GLY A 393 34.42 -10.48 -26.29
N PHE A 394 33.72 -9.35 -26.12
CA PHE A 394 32.41 -9.29 -25.48
C PHE A 394 31.31 -9.27 -26.55
N PRO A 395 30.32 -10.21 -26.50
CA PRO A 395 29.30 -10.34 -27.54
C PRO A 395 28.53 -9.05 -27.83
N GLU A 396 28.19 -8.26 -26.79
CA GLU A 396 27.43 -7.02 -26.94
C GLU A 396 28.20 -5.91 -27.66
N GLN A 397 29.54 -5.91 -27.56
CA GLN A 397 30.40 -4.86 -28.12
C GLN A 397 31.11 -5.29 -29.40
N GLN A 398 31.04 -6.57 -29.76
CA GLN A 398 31.81 -7.18 -30.84
C GLN A 398 31.70 -6.41 -32.16
N ASP A 399 30.48 -6.14 -32.62
CA ASP A 399 30.24 -5.47 -33.90
C ASP A 399 30.79 -4.05 -33.92
N MET A 400 30.55 -3.29 -32.84
CA MET A 400 31.01 -1.91 -32.74
C MET A 400 32.53 -1.84 -32.63
N ALA A 401 33.13 -2.71 -31.81
CA ALA A 401 34.57 -2.81 -31.64
C ALA A 401 35.26 -3.15 -32.97
N GLN A 402 34.75 -4.12 -33.74
CA GLN A 402 35.30 -4.48 -35.05
C GLN A 402 35.24 -3.32 -36.05
N ARG A 403 34.15 -2.55 -36.08
CA ARG A 403 34.05 -1.36 -36.94
C ARG A 403 35.11 -0.32 -36.56
N LEU A 404 35.30 -0.07 -35.27
CA LEU A 404 36.31 0.86 -34.78
C LEU A 404 37.74 0.37 -35.06
N ILE A 405 38.01 -0.93 -34.95
CA ILE A 405 39.31 -1.53 -35.33
C ILE A 405 39.60 -1.30 -36.81
N GLN A 406 38.63 -1.54 -37.70
CA GLN A 406 38.80 -1.28 -39.14
C GLN A 406 39.07 0.21 -39.42
N ARG A 407 38.38 1.12 -38.72
CA ARG A 407 38.63 2.57 -38.80
C ARG A 407 40.04 2.92 -38.34
N ALA A 408 40.46 2.39 -37.19
CA ALA A 408 41.79 2.58 -36.62
C ALA A 408 42.91 2.12 -37.55
N GLN A 409 42.74 0.98 -38.23
CA GLN A 409 43.71 0.44 -39.17
C GLN A 409 43.89 1.32 -40.42
N LYS A 410 42.81 1.97 -40.88
CA LYS A 410 42.80 2.85 -42.07
C LYS A 410 43.41 4.23 -41.81
N LEU A 411 43.44 4.70 -40.57
CA LEU A 411 44.14 5.92 -40.17
C LEU A 411 45.65 5.67 -40.29
N ARG A 412 46.25 5.99 -41.45
CA ARG A 412 47.68 5.79 -41.72
C ARG A 412 48.53 6.55 -40.70
N ALA A 413 49.63 5.93 -40.28
CA ALA A 413 50.75 6.57 -39.59
C ALA A 413 51.16 7.81 -40.39
N GLY A 414 50.83 8.99 -39.85
CA GLY A 414 51.30 10.28 -40.34
C GLY A 414 52.72 10.54 -39.87
#